data_AF-A0A917NQX4-F1
#
_entry.id   AF-A0A917NQX4-F1
#
_cell.length_a   1.000
_cell.length_b   1.000
_cell.length_c   1.000
_cell.angle_alpha   90.00
_cell.angle_beta   90.00
_cell.angle_gamma   90.00
#
_symmetry.space_group_name_H-M   'P 1'
#
loop_
_entity.id
_entity.type
_entity.pdbx_description
1 polymer ?
#
loop_
_entity_poly.entity_id
_entity_poly.type
_entity_poly.pdbx_seq_one_letter_code
_entity_poly.pdbx_strand_id
1 'polypeptide(L)'
;MVAAAHFAALLPTGVERISVHLYGSLALTGRGHATDTAVLLGLTGARPDELDPDDAAAIASEVRARRRLRLPAGGEVPFVPASDIVFHPRESLPRHTNGVLFSAMAREGPFTRTYYSIGGGFVVDEEGLPLGFHRRLSRRLRSRDRQSSG
;
A
#
# COMPACT_ATOMS: atom_id res chain seq x y z
N MET A 1 -0.62 -2.57 1.82
CA MET A 1 0.41 -1.92 2.64
C MET A 1 1.58 -1.42 1.81
N VAL A 2 2.36 -2.27 1.12
CA VAL A 2 3.57 -1.82 0.38
C VAL A 2 3.31 -0.76 -0.68
N ALA A 3 2.31 -0.93 -1.54
CA ALA A 3 1.94 0.09 -2.53
C ALA A 3 1.63 1.45 -1.87
N ALA A 4 0.87 1.42 -0.77
CA ALA A 4 0.45 2.61 -0.04
C ALA A 4 1.62 3.29 0.69
N ALA A 5 2.52 2.52 1.31
CA ALA A 5 3.73 3.06 1.96
C ALA A 5 4.68 3.70 0.95
N HIS A 6 4.86 3.05 -0.20
CA HIS A 6 5.65 3.61 -1.29
C HIS A 6 5.01 4.90 -1.84
N PHE A 7 3.70 4.90 -2.08
CA PHE A 7 2.98 6.12 -2.50
C PHE A 7 3.14 7.25 -1.48
N ALA A 8 2.96 6.96 -0.18
CA ALA A 8 3.07 7.95 0.88
C ALA A 8 4.47 8.56 0.99
N ALA A 9 5.52 7.78 0.72
CA ALA A 9 6.90 8.27 0.69
C ALA A 9 7.21 9.21 -0.48
N LEU A 10 6.38 9.18 -1.54
CA LEU A 10 6.54 10.01 -2.74
C LEU A 10 5.60 11.23 -2.76
N LEU A 11 4.77 11.40 -1.73
CA LEU A 11 3.80 12.49 -1.71
C LEU A 11 4.50 13.86 -1.74
N PRO A 12 4.03 14.79 -2.59
CA PRO A 12 4.51 16.17 -2.57
C PRO A 12 4.10 16.88 -1.27
N THR A 13 4.66 18.06 -1.03
CA THR A 13 4.25 18.87 0.13
C THR A 13 2.85 19.48 -0.08
N GLY A 14 2.14 19.76 1.02
CA GLY A 14 0.84 20.41 0.96
C GLY A 14 -0.26 19.54 0.37
N VAL A 15 -0.29 18.25 0.72
CA VAL A 15 -1.40 17.35 0.39
C VAL A 15 -2.66 17.77 1.16
N GLU A 16 -3.77 17.91 0.45
CA GLU A 16 -5.07 18.31 1.02
C GLU A 16 -6.06 17.14 1.06
N ARG A 17 -5.95 16.21 0.12
CA ARG A 17 -6.84 15.05 0.02
C ARG A 17 -6.12 13.85 -0.60
N ILE A 18 -6.46 12.65 -0.13
CA ILE A 18 -6.02 11.38 -0.72
C ILE A 18 -7.26 10.55 -1.06
N SER A 19 -7.25 9.90 -2.22
CA SER A 19 -8.20 8.85 -2.57
C SER A 19 -7.47 7.61 -3.11
N VAL A 20 -8.08 6.45 -2.89
CA VAL A 20 -7.54 5.15 -3.29
C VAL A 20 -8.61 4.38 -4.03
N HIS A 21 -8.30 3.92 -5.23
CA HIS A 21 -9.22 3.18 -6.09
C HIS A 21 -8.66 1.77 -6.26
N LEU A 22 -9.39 0.78 -5.74
CA LEU A 22 -9.04 -0.64 -5.83
C LEU A 22 -9.84 -1.28 -6.97
N TYR A 23 -9.19 -2.12 -7.77
CA TYR A 23 -9.78 -2.74 -8.98
C TYR A 23 -9.76 -4.26 -8.93
N GLY A 24 -10.66 -4.89 -9.70
CA GLY A 24 -10.76 -6.34 -9.92
C GLY A 24 -10.81 -7.16 -8.63
N SER A 25 -10.02 -8.24 -8.55
CA SER A 25 -10.11 -9.17 -7.41
C SER A 25 -9.68 -8.54 -6.09
N LEU A 26 -8.80 -7.52 -6.12
CA LEU A 26 -8.43 -6.74 -4.94
C LEU A 26 -9.62 -5.95 -4.38
N ALA A 27 -10.52 -5.50 -5.25
CA ALA A 27 -11.75 -4.83 -4.83
C ALA A 27 -12.80 -5.82 -4.30
N LEU A 28 -12.88 -7.02 -4.88
CA LEU A 28 -13.79 -8.09 -4.45
C LEU A 28 -13.49 -8.57 -3.03
N THR A 29 -12.20 -8.77 -2.71
CA THR A 29 -11.76 -9.24 -1.40
C THR A 29 -11.39 -8.12 -0.45
N GLY A 30 -11.54 -6.86 -0.85
CA GLY A 30 -10.97 -5.75 -0.10
C GLY A 30 -11.87 -5.13 0.98
N ARG A 31 -13.20 -5.24 0.84
CA ARG A 31 -14.14 -4.60 1.77
C ARG A 31 -14.32 -5.44 3.04
N GLY A 32 -13.89 -4.90 4.19
CA GLY A 32 -14.00 -5.57 5.49
C GLY A 32 -13.04 -6.75 5.72
N HIS A 33 -12.08 -6.94 4.81
CA HIS A 33 -11.19 -8.11 4.74
C HIS A 33 -9.72 -7.68 4.65
N ALA A 34 -9.33 -6.78 5.56
CA ALA A 34 -7.95 -6.31 5.78
C ALA A 34 -7.30 -5.44 4.68
N THR A 35 -7.81 -5.37 3.45
CA THR A 35 -7.18 -4.54 2.40
C THR A 35 -7.37 -3.05 2.64
N ASP A 36 -8.56 -2.63 3.06
CA ASP A 36 -8.84 -1.25 3.48
C ASP A 36 -7.90 -0.79 4.61
N THR A 37 -7.70 -1.67 5.59
CA THR A 37 -6.83 -1.48 6.74
C THR A 37 -5.36 -1.47 6.31
N ALA A 38 -4.96 -2.37 5.40
CA ALA A 38 -3.61 -2.42 4.87
C ALA A 38 -3.28 -1.22 3.97
N VAL A 39 -4.26 -0.62 3.30
CA VAL A 39 -4.11 0.65 2.57
C VAL A 39 -3.90 1.78 3.58
N LEU A 40 -4.80 1.90 4.56
CA LEU A 40 -4.72 2.91 5.61
C LEU A 40 -3.35 2.89 6.32
N LEU A 41 -2.94 1.72 6.83
CA LEU A 41 -1.67 1.57 7.54
C LEU A 41 -0.47 1.85 6.65
N GLY A 42 -0.53 1.45 5.38
CA GLY A 42 0.53 1.78 4.44
C GLY A 42 0.62 3.29 4.21
N LEU A 43 -0.51 4.01 4.13
CA LEU A 43 -0.49 5.46 3.94
C LEU A 43 0.10 6.23 5.13
N THR A 44 0.11 5.65 6.34
CA THR A 44 0.84 6.21 7.49
C THR A 44 2.34 5.91 7.46
N GLY A 45 2.83 5.21 6.42
CA GLY A 45 4.21 4.76 6.30
C GLY A 45 4.52 3.45 7.02
N ALA A 46 3.52 2.80 7.62
CA ALA A 46 3.76 1.55 8.33
C ALA A 46 4.13 0.41 7.37
N ARG A 47 5.03 -0.46 7.82
CA ARG A 47 5.53 -1.60 7.05
C ARG A 47 5.02 -2.92 7.64
N PRO A 48 4.55 -3.86 6.81
CA PRO A 48 3.89 -5.07 7.29
C PRO A 48 4.82 -6.01 8.06
N ASP A 49 6.14 -5.90 7.86
CA ASP A 49 7.18 -6.69 8.52
C ASP A 49 7.72 -6.09 9.82
N GLU A 50 7.36 -4.85 10.13
CA GLU A 50 7.82 -4.10 11.31
C GLU A 50 6.69 -3.73 12.27
N LEU A 51 5.44 -3.79 11.79
CA LEU A 51 4.27 -3.37 12.54
C LEU A 51 3.70 -4.52 13.38
N ASP A 52 3.63 -4.31 14.69
CA ASP A 52 2.93 -5.22 15.59
C ASP A 52 1.40 -5.23 15.30
N PRO A 53 0.72 -6.38 15.36
CA PRO A 53 -0.71 -6.46 15.11
C PRO A 53 -1.58 -5.58 16.02
N ASP A 54 -1.20 -5.42 17.29
CA ASP A 54 -1.95 -4.61 18.25
C ASP A 54 -1.77 -3.11 17.94
N ASP A 55 -0.56 -2.71 17.57
CA ASP A 55 -0.27 -1.34 17.09
C ASP A 55 -1.02 -1.06 15.78
N ALA A 56 -1.08 -2.03 14.87
CA ALA A 56 -1.85 -1.92 13.63
C ALA A 56 -3.33 -1.65 13.90
N ALA A 57 -3.91 -2.37 14.87
CA ALA A 57 -5.30 -2.18 15.27
C ALA A 57 -5.51 -0.79 15.92
N ALA A 58 -4.58 -0.36 16.77
CA ALA A 58 -4.64 0.94 17.43
C ALA A 58 -4.58 2.10 16.41
N ILE A 59 -3.61 2.09 15.50
CA ILE A 59 -3.46 3.11 14.44
C ILE A 59 -4.72 3.16 13.56
N ALA A 60 -5.21 2.00 13.13
CA ALA A 60 -6.38 1.94 12.27
C ALA A 60 -7.65 2.45 12.98
N SER A 61 -7.80 2.16 14.27
CA SER A 61 -8.90 2.67 15.10
C SER A 61 -8.80 4.19 15.25
N GLU A 62 -7.60 4.69 15.54
CA GLU A 62 -7.33 6.12 15.69
C GLU A 62 -7.69 6.92 14.43
N VAL A 63 -7.21 6.48 13.27
CA VAL A 63 -7.49 7.14 11.99
C VAL A 63 -9.00 7.14 11.70
N ARG A 64 -9.69 6.03 11.97
CA ARG A 64 -11.15 5.94 11.79
C ARG A 64 -11.92 6.88 12.72
N ALA A 65 -11.49 6.99 13.98
CA ALA A 65 -12.12 7.87 14.96
C ALA A 65 -11.86 9.35 14.66
N ARG A 66 -10.62 9.72 14.33
CA ARG A 66 -10.21 11.11 14.05
C ARG A 66 -10.57 11.57 12.65
N ARG A 67 -10.83 10.64 11.72
CA ARG A 67 -11.03 10.91 10.29
C ARG A 67 -9.87 11.70 9.67
N ARG A 68 -8.66 11.45 10.18
CA ARG A 68 -7.43 12.11 9.79
C ARG A 68 -6.31 11.08 9.72
N LEU A 69 -5.47 11.24 8.71
CA LEU A 69 -4.31 10.40 8.46
C LEU A 69 -3.04 11.23 8.62
N ARG A 70 -2.11 10.75 9.45
CA ARG A 70 -0.76 11.31 9.58
C ARG A 70 0.11 10.81 8.43
N LEU A 71 0.72 11.73 7.70
CA LEU A 71 1.60 11.39 6.58
C LEU A 71 3.06 11.21 7.05
N PRO A 72 3.85 10.31 6.41
CA PRO A 72 5.26 10.12 6.75
C PRO A 72 6.11 11.39 6.60
N ALA A 73 5.78 12.23 5.62
CA ALA A 73 6.44 13.51 5.38
C ALA A 73 6.07 14.60 6.42
N GLY A 74 5.21 14.27 7.39
CA GLY A 74 4.64 15.21 8.36
C GLY A 74 3.30 15.78 7.91
N GLY A 75 2.54 16.29 8.88
CA GLY A 75 1.20 16.82 8.67
C GLY A 75 0.09 15.78 8.76
N GLU A 76 -1.14 16.27 8.73
CA GLU A 76 -2.36 15.47 8.79
C GLU A 76 -3.31 15.87 7.67
N VAL A 77 -3.88 14.87 7.00
CA VAL A 77 -4.89 15.06 5.94
C VAL A 77 -6.22 14.45 6.36
N PRO A 78 -7.36 15.08 6.02
CA PRO A 78 -8.66 14.42 6.14
C PRO A 78 -8.65 13.11 5.36
N PHE A 79 -9.03 12.02 6.04
CA PHE A 79 -9.12 10.70 5.41
C PHE A 79 -10.18 9.87 6.12
N VAL A 80 -11.19 9.47 5.35
CA VAL A 80 -12.29 8.62 5.79
C VAL A 80 -12.25 7.37 4.93
N PRO A 81 -11.73 6.24 5.44
CA PRO A 81 -11.54 5.03 4.63
C PRO A 81 -12.81 4.55 3.91
N ALA A 82 -13.97 4.76 4.52
CA ALA A 82 -15.26 4.36 3.95
C ALA A 82 -15.65 5.12 2.67
N SER A 83 -15.17 6.35 2.48
CA SER A 83 -15.47 7.19 1.31
C SER A 83 -14.27 7.45 0.42
N ASP A 84 -13.05 7.48 0.98
CA ASP A 84 -11.83 7.77 0.25
C ASP A 84 -11.16 6.51 -0.31
N ILE A 85 -11.58 5.31 0.13
CA ILE A 85 -11.23 4.04 -0.52
C ILE A 85 -12.43 3.57 -1.34
N VAL A 86 -12.29 3.63 -2.66
CA VAL A 86 -13.33 3.26 -3.63
C VAL A 86 -13.01 1.90 -4.21
N PHE A 87 -14.00 1.01 -4.25
CA PHE A 87 -13.88 -0.35 -4.72
C PHE A 87 -14.57 -0.50 -6.08
N HIS A 88 -13.81 -0.92 -7.09
CA HIS A 88 -14.28 -1.15 -8.46
C HIS A 88 -14.18 -2.65 -8.82
N PRO A 89 -15.05 -3.52 -8.26
CA PRO A 89 -14.93 -4.97 -8.39
C PRO A 89 -15.18 -5.51 -9.82
N ARG A 90 -15.82 -4.71 -10.68
CA ARG A 90 -16.16 -5.08 -12.06
C ARG A 90 -15.28 -4.38 -13.10
N GLU A 91 -14.35 -3.54 -12.65
CA GLU A 91 -13.42 -2.84 -13.51
C GLU A 91 -12.01 -3.36 -13.28
N SER A 92 -11.22 -3.37 -14.34
CA SER A 92 -9.82 -3.76 -14.29
C SER A 92 -8.98 -2.68 -14.94
N LEU A 93 -7.80 -2.45 -14.39
CA LEU A 93 -6.81 -1.60 -15.04
C LEU A 93 -6.14 -2.37 -16.21
N PRO A 94 -5.60 -1.66 -17.23
CA PRO A 94 -5.16 -2.28 -18.48
C PRO A 94 -4.08 -3.36 -18.34
N ARG A 95 -3.19 -3.26 -17.34
CA ARG A 95 -2.04 -4.17 -17.21
C ARG A 95 -2.29 -5.39 -16.32
N HIS A 96 -3.13 -5.29 -15.30
CA HIS A 96 -3.37 -6.41 -14.39
C HIS A 96 -4.73 -6.27 -13.68
N THR A 97 -5.37 -7.41 -13.40
CA THR A 97 -6.69 -7.47 -12.77
C THR A 97 -6.67 -6.94 -11.34
N ASN A 98 -5.57 -7.12 -10.60
CA ASN A 98 -5.41 -6.59 -9.24
C ASN A 98 -4.65 -5.27 -9.24
N GLY A 99 -5.36 -4.21 -9.64
CA GLY A 99 -4.84 -2.85 -9.70
C GLY A 99 -5.23 -2.02 -8.48
N VAL A 100 -4.37 -1.07 -8.13
CA VAL A 100 -4.68 0.02 -7.22
C VAL A 100 -4.17 1.34 -7.80
N LEU A 101 -5.04 2.35 -7.83
CA LEU A 101 -4.70 3.72 -8.19
C LEU A 101 -4.76 4.58 -6.93
N PHE A 102 -3.65 5.19 -6.58
CA PHE A 102 -3.59 6.23 -5.55
C PHE A 102 -3.62 7.59 -6.20
N SER A 103 -4.40 8.49 -5.63
CA SER A 103 -4.50 9.89 -6.03
C SER A 103 -4.37 10.78 -4.82
N ALA A 104 -3.60 11.85 -4.95
CA ALA A 104 -3.51 12.92 -3.98
C ALA A 104 -3.78 14.25 -4.68
N MET A 105 -4.57 15.11 -4.03
CA MET A 105 -4.65 16.52 -4.39
C MET A 105 -3.67 17.27 -3.49
N ALA A 106 -2.68 17.90 -4.09
CA ALA A 106 -1.70 18.72 -3.39
C ALA A 106 -1.67 20.14 -3.96
N ARG A 107 -1.00 21.05 -3.24
CA ARG A 107 -0.86 22.45 -3.65
C ARG A 107 -0.26 22.62 -5.06
N GLU A 108 0.64 21.73 -5.46
CA GLU A 108 1.29 21.74 -6.78
C GLU A 108 0.42 21.11 -7.89
N GLY A 109 -0.71 20.49 -7.53
CA GLY A 109 -1.63 19.85 -8.45
C GLY A 109 -1.90 18.38 -8.09
N PRO A 110 -2.63 17.66 -8.96
CA PRO A 110 -2.93 16.25 -8.76
C PRO A 110 -1.67 15.39 -8.90
N PHE A 111 -1.50 14.44 -7.98
CA PHE A 111 -0.43 13.46 -7.98
C PHE A 111 -1.00 12.05 -7.94
N THR A 112 -0.75 11.25 -8.98
CA THR A 112 -1.31 9.90 -9.11
C THR A 112 -0.23 8.85 -9.32
N ARG A 113 -0.47 7.64 -8.79
CA ARG A 113 0.36 6.46 -9.04
C ARG A 113 -0.49 5.20 -9.12
N THR A 114 -0.19 4.36 -10.11
CA THR A 114 -0.80 3.05 -10.28
C THR A 114 0.15 1.97 -9.81
N TYR A 115 -0.37 0.97 -9.09
CA TYR A 115 0.37 -0.21 -8.70
C TYR A 115 -0.45 -1.47 -8.99
N TYR A 116 0.26 -2.58 -9.16
CA TYR A 116 -0.34 -3.88 -9.42
C TYR A 116 0.17 -4.90 -8.42
N SER A 117 -0.75 -5.66 -7.82
CA SER A 117 -0.38 -6.81 -6.99
C SER A 117 -0.38 -8.07 -7.85
N ILE A 118 0.79 -8.66 -8.02
CA ILE A 118 1.00 -9.85 -8.86
C ILE A 118 1.01 -11.17 -8.07
N GLY A 119 0.63 -11.12 -6.78
CA GLY A 119 0.55 -12.29 -5.89
C GLY A 119 1.78 -12.49 -5.01
N GLY A 120 1.64 -13.30 -3.95
CA GLY A 120 2.76 -13.64 -3.05
C GLY A 120 3.34 -12.48 -2.22
N GLY A 121 2.62 -11.37 -2.10
CA GLY A 121 3.11 -10.14 -1.45
C GLY A 121 3.93 -9.22 -2.37
N PHE A 122 4.11 -9.58 -3.64
CA PHE A 122 4.82 -8.77 -4.62
C PHE A 122 3.91 -7.69 -5.22
N VAL A 123 4.47 -6.49 -5.36
CA VAL A 123 3.82 -5.32 -5.94
C VAL A 123 4.77 -4.72 -6.97
N VAL A 124 4.23 -4.30 -8.11
CA VAL A 124 4.95 -3.54 -9.14
C VAL A 124 4.28 -2.18 -9.35
N ASP A 125 5.03 -1.19 -9.80
CA ASP A 125 4.48 0.09 -10.24
C ASP A 125 3.87 -0.01 -11.64
N GLU A 126 3.48 1.14 -12.19
CA GLU A 126 2.89 1.22 -13.51
C GLU A 126 3.84 0.70 -14.59
N GLU A 127 5.13 1.01 -14.48
CA GLU A 127 6.19 0.61 -15.40
C GLU A 127 6.58 -0.88 -15.25
N GLY A 128 6.03 -1.58 -14.25
CA GLY A 128 6.34 -2.98 -13.97
C GLY A 128 7.60 -3.17 -13.14
N LEU A 129 8.16 -2.11 -12.57
CA LEU A 129 9.29 -2.19 -11.66
C LEU A 129 8.82 -2.71 -10.30
N PRO A 130 9.52 -3.70 -9.72
CA PRO A 130 9.15 -4.25 -8.43
C PRO A 130 9.36 -3.23 -7.31
N LEU A 131 8.32 -3.00 -6.51
CA LEU A 131 8.45 -2.28 -5.24
C LEU A 131 9.13 -3.22 -4.24
N GLY A 132 10.20 -2.73 -3.63
CA GLY A 132 11.10 -3.54 -2.82
C GLY A 132 10.40 -4.42 -1.78
N PHE A 133 10.61 -5.74 -1.89
CA PHE A 133 10.59 -6.68 -0.77
C PHE A 133 11.87 -7.52 -0.84
N HIS A 134 12.92 -7.11 -0.12
CA HIS A 134 14.13 -7.92 -0.03
C HIS A 134 14.42 -8.33 1.41
N ARG A 135 13.88 -9.50 1.82
CA ARG A 135 14.59 -10.44 2.71
C ARG A 135 13.92 -11.81 2.88
N ARG A 136 13.71 -12.59 1.80
CA ARG A 136 13.54 -14.05 1.98
C ARG A 136 13.94 -14.95 0.78
N LEU A 137 14.86 -14.50 -0.07
CA LEU A 137 15.57 -15.35 -1.04
C LEU A 137 17.08 -15.51 -0.76
N SER A 138 17.61 -14.85 0.28
CA SER A 138 19.03 -14.92 0.66
C SER A 138 19.33 -15.89 1.82
N ARG A 139 18.37 -16.75 2.22
CA ARG A 139 18.60 -17.87 3.16
C ARG A 139 18.52 -19.28 2.55
N ARG A 140 18.16 -19.44 1.26
CA ARG A 140 18.14 -20.76 0.58
C ARG A 140 19.20 -20.97 -0.50
N LEU A 141 20.08 -20.00 -0.75
CA LEU A 141 21.22 -20.14 -1.67
C LEU A 141 22.59 -20.03 -0.97
N ARG A 142 22.64 -20.18 0.35
CA ARG A 142 23.90 -20.27 1.13
C ARG A 142 24.06 -21.59 1.89
N SER A 143 23.31 -22.63 1.52
CA SER A 143 23.41 -23.96 2.11
C SER A 143 23.68 -25.07 1.10
N ARG A 144 24.14 -24.74 -0.13
CA ARG A 144 24.60 -25.74 -1.11
C ARG A 144 26.11 -25.75 -1.40
N ASP A 145 26.88 -24.78 -0.90
CA ASP A 145 28.35 -24.73 -1.13
C ASP A 145 29.19 -25.21 0.07
N ARG A 146 28.74 -26.23 0.80
CA ARG A 146 29.54 -26.83 1.89
C ARG A 146 29.57 -28.36 1.95
N GLN A 147 29.40 -29.05 0.81
CA GLN A 147 29.76 -30.48 0.71
C GLN A 147 30.32 -30.79 -0.69
N SER A 148 31.63 -30.61 -0.86
CA SER A 148 32.48 -31.38 -1.79
C SER A 148 33.94 -30.98 -1.57
N SER A 149 34.50 -31.43 -0.46
CA SER A 149 35.94 -31.53 -0.21
C SER A 149 36.09 -32.57 0.90
N GLY A 150 36.22 -33.82 0.48
CA GLY A 150 36.38 -35.02 1.29
C GLY A 150 36.58 -36.19 0.35
#